data_AF-A0A937S8B3-F1
#
_entry.id   AF-A0A937S8B3-F1
#
_cell.length_a   1.000
_cell.length_b   1.000
_cell.length_c   1.000
_cell.angle_alpha   90.00
_cell.angle_beta   90.00
_cell.angle_gamma   90.00
#
_symmetry.space_group_name_H-M   'P 1'
#
loop_
_entity.id
_entity.type
_entity.pdbx_description
1 polymer ?
#
loop_
_entity_poly.entity_id
_entity_poly.type
_entity_poly.pdbx_seq_one_letter_code
_entity_poly.pdbx_strand_id
1 'polypeptide(L)'
;MDKNDNSIRIGHIMSRNDTASDPTHTGVYAYPILDCMLNQDQSCQISTNKVALTDYIEKETQKYDTPEKLLATIPPNYAPCANCKTCDKCVPTWGYEPHDVQYKGWQGLNTHKDISKRRNGKVRFRIKVYPNNTLTTSEIEKQINNCAEIEKWVPDIVIIDYADIMAWEVGDTERDNRHKENTRWKNLRKLSQSKYRPCILTVTQSNRAGYNMSSLDATNVNEDRRKLDHATAVFSLNQTPLEKEYRIARTACLLARGKSASSHKEVILLQAYESGKFVRDSFWRRKKEEKV
;
A
#
# COMPACT_ATOMS: atom_id res chain seq x y z
N MET A 1 -6.60 -9.83 -13.20
CA MET A 1 -5.31 -9.18 -12.87
C MET A 1 -4.26 -10.01 -13.57
N ASP A 2 -3.61 -9.40 -14.55
CA ASP A 2 -2.97 -10.07 -15.68
C ASP A 2 -1.79 -10.97 -15.27
N LYS A 3 -1.67 -12.14 -15.90
CA LYS A 3 -0.51 -13.06 -15.80
C LYS A 3 0.77 -12.46 -16.42
N ASN A 4 0.71 -11.23 -16.93
CA ASN A 4 1.83 -10.52 -17.52
C ASN A 4 2.34 -9.45 -16.55
N ASP A 5 3.18 -9.91 -15.63
CA ASP A 5 3.62 -9.24 -14.40
C ASP A 5 4.51 -7.99 -14.53
N ASN A 6 4.48 -7.28 -15.66
CA ASN A 6 5.70 -6.61 -16.10
C ASN A 6 5.56 -5.14 -16.55
N SER A 7 4.57 -4.40 -16.05
CA SER A 7 4.33 -3.02 -16.50
C SER A 7 4.31 -1.96 -15.39
N ILE A 8 5.10 -2.10 -14.30
CA ILE A 8 5.06 -1.14 -13.18
C ILE A 8 6.44 -0.54 -12.82
N ARG A 9 7.38 -0.46 -13.77
CA ARG A 9 8.62 0.34 -13.62
C ARG A 9 8.86 1.35 -14.75
N ILE A 10 7.80 1.87 -15.37
CA ILE A 10 7.95 2.88 -16.44
C ILE A 10 8.58 4.18 -15.91
N GLY A 11 8.25 4.59 -14.69
CA GLY A 11 8.88 5.76 -14.08
C GLY A 11 10.39 5.58 -13.84
N HIS A 12 10.83 4.36 -13.56
CA HIS A 12 12.23 4.03 -13.25
C HIS A 12 13.08 3.86 -14.53
N ILE A 13 12.47 3.44 -15.65
CA ILE A 13 13.13 3.42 -16.98
C ILE A 13 13.39 4.85 -17.49
N MET A 14 12.63 5.84 -17.00
CA MET A 14 12.70 7.23 -17.48
C MET A 14 13.57 8.17 -16.62
N SER A 15 14.12 7.71 -15.49
CA SER A 15 15.09 8.49 -14.72
C SER A 15 16.44 8.52 -15.44
N ARG A 16 17.06 9.70 -15.56
CA ARG A 16 18.43 9.84 -16.07
C ARG A 16 19.36 8.97 -15.20
N ASN A 17 20.10 8.06 -15.83
CA ASN A 17 21.05 7.08 -15.26
C ASN A 17 20.56 5.64 -14.98
N ASP A 18 19.63 5.08 -15.79
CA ASP A 18 19.24 3.63 -15.86
C ASP A 18 19.44 2.80 -14.57
N THR A 19 18.95 3.30 -13.44
CA THR A 19 19.04 2.61 -12.14
C THR A 19 18.21 1.33 -12.11
N ALA A 20 17.37 1.11 -13.13
CA ALA A 20 16.53 -0.06 -13.28
C ALA A 20 17.30 -1.28 -13.82
N SER A 21 18.46 -1.10 -14.48
CA SER A 21 19.34 -2.20 -14.87
C SER A 21 20.32 -2.61 -13.76
N ASP A 22 20.28 -1.93 -12.62
CA ASP A 22 21.14 -2.23 -11.47
C ASP A 22 20.86 -3.66 -10.95
N PRO A 23 21.90 -4.47 -10.66
CA PRO A 23 21.74 -5.79 -10.04
C PRO A 23 20.93 -5.79 -8.74
N THR A 24 20.86 -4.67 -8.02
CA THR A 24 20.01 -4.50 -6.83
C THR A 24 18.52 -4.56 -7.15
N HIS A 25 18.13 -4.42 -8.43
CA HIS A 25 16.75 -4.41 -8.90
C HIS A 25 16.42 -5.52 -9.89
N THR A 26 17.39 -6.39 -10.21
CA THR A 26 17.26 -7.46 -11.20
C THR A 26 17.87 -8.75 -10.67
N GLY A 27 17.19 -9.87 -10.89
CA GLY A 27 17.63 -11.19 -10.41
C GLY A 27 16.54 -11.92 -9.62
N VAL A 28 16.95 -13.00 -8.94
CA VAL A 28 16.04 -13.87 -8.19
C VAL A 28 15.87 -13.35 -6.77
N TYR A 29 14.63 -13.02 -6.42
CA TYR A 29 14.24 -12.55 -5.09
C TYR A 29 13.30 -13.55 -4.42
N ALA A 30 13.31 -13.59 -3.09
CA ALA A 30 12.34 -14.34 -2.32
C ALA A 30 11.08 -13.49 -2.09
N TYR A 31 9.98 -13.86 -2.74
CA TYR A 31 8.71 -13.13 -2.63
C TYR A 31 7.75 -13.79 -1.65
N PRO A 32 7.17 -13.01 -0.73
CA PRO A 32 6.18 -13.54 0.18
C PRO A 32 4.91 -13.89 -0.59
N ILE A 33 4.38 -15.08 -0.34
CA ILE A 33 3.12 -15.57 -0.89
C ILE A 33 2.23 -16.11 0.20
N LEU A 34 0.92 -16.14 -0.07
CA LEU A 34 -0.05 -16.63 0.89
C LEU A 34 0.20 -18.12 1.18
N ASP A 35 0.25 -18.44 2.46
CA ASP A 35 0.39 -19.80 2.97
C ASP A 35 -0.53 -19.98 4.19
N CYS A 36 -0.57 -21.19 4.75
CA CYS A 36 -1.34 -21.50 5.94
C CYS A 36 -0.43 -22.06 7.03
N MET A 37 -0.60 -21.64 8.29
CA MET A 37 0.17 -22.20 9.40
C MET A 37 -0.03 -23.71 9.51
N LEU A 38 -1.26 -24.18 9.28
CA LEU A 38 -1.58 -25.62 9.28
C LEU A 38 -0.92 -26.37 8.10
N ASN A 39 -0.54 -25.66 7.03
CA ASN A 39 0.26 -26.25 5.95
C ASN A 39 1.73 -26.37 6.36
N GLN A 40 2.25 -25.35 7.04
CA GLN A 40 3.65 -25.30 7.51
C GLN A 40 3.97 -26.42 8.50
N ASP A 41 3.03 -26.79 9.36
CA ASP A 41 3.22 -27.86 10.37
C ASP A 41 2.63 -29.24 9.96
N GLN A 42 2.11 -29.37 8.73
CA GLN A 42 1.47 -30.59 8.21
C GLN A 42 0.18 -31.03 8.95
N SER A 43 -0.45 -30.16 9.75
CA SER A 43 -1.73 -30.47 10.42
C SER A 43 -2.96 -30.28 9.52
N CYS A 44 -2.81 -29.67 8.35
CA CYS A 44 -3.90 -29.41 7.41
C CYS A 44 -4.32 -30.66 6.62
N GLN A 45 -5.58 -31.10 6.81
CA GLN A 45 -6.16 -32.26 6.12
C GLN A 45 -6.43 -32.04 4.62
N ILE A 46 -6.42 -30.79 4.15
CA ILE A 46 -6.75 -30.43 2.76
C ILE A 46 -5.47 -30.12 1.96
N SER A 47 -4.33 -29.93 2.64
CA SER A 47 -3.10 -29.60 1.93
C SER A 47 -2.58 -30.79 1.14
N THR A 48 -2.14 -30.54 -0.09
CA THR A 48 -1.45 -31.53 -0.92
C THR A 48 0.05 -31.56 -0.66
N ASN A 49 0.58 -30.57 0.08
CA ASN A 49 1.96 -30.56 0.55
C ASN A 49 2.15 -31.69 1.57
N LYS A 50 3.24 -32.45 1.46
CA LYS A 50 3.55 -33.59 2.35
C LYS A 50 4.81 -33.36 3.19
N VAL A 51 5.33 -32.14 3.19
CA VAL A 51 6.56 -31.76 3.90
C VAL A 51 6.24 -30.70 4.95
N ALA A 52 6.66 -30.94 6.19
CA ALA A 52 6.60 -29.95 7.25
C ALA A 52 7.84 -29.06 7.22
N LEU A 53 7.68 -27.81 7.65
CA LEU A 53 8.81 -26.95 7.98
C LEU A 53 9.31 -27.26 9.39
N THR A 54 10.57 -26.92 9.65
CA THR A 54 11.18 -27.07 10.98
C THR A 54 10.49 -26.20 12.03
N ASP A 55 10.09 -24.98 11.65
CA ASP A 55 9.23 -24.09 12.43
C ASP A 55 8.48 -23.15 11.45
N TYR A 56 7.55 -22.35 11.97
CA TYR A 56 6.80 -21.39 11.17
C TYR A 56 7.70 -20.32 10.56
N ILE A 57 7.42 -19.96 9.31
CA ILE A 57 8.16 -18.92 8.57
C ILE A 57 8.23 -17.62 9.37
N GLU A 58 7.12 -17.21 10.02
CA GLU A 58 7.10 -15.99 10.85
C GLU A 58 8.18 -15.99 11.93
N LYS A 59 8.46 -17.13 12.58
CA LYS A 59 9.47 -17.21 13.62
C LYS A 59 10.87 -17.29 13.03
N GLU A 60 11.02 -18.01 11.93
CA GLU A 60 12.30 -18.13 11.22
C GLU A 60 12.79 -16.79 10.69
N THR A 61 11.91 -15.82 10.40
CA THR A 61 12.32 -14.47 9.98
C THR A 61 13.27 -13.77 10.94
N GLN A 62 13.26 -14.14 12.23
CA GLN A 62 14.17 -13.56 13.24
C GLN A 62 15.57 -14.17 13.20
N LYS A 63 15.75 -15.32 12.53
CA LYS A 63 17.00 -16.10 12.52
C LYS A 63 17.89 -15.81 11.32
N TYR A 64 17.34 -15.24 10.25
CA TYR A 64 18.04 -15.01 9.00
C TYR A 64 18.06 -13.52 8.64
N ASP A 65 19.15 -13.05 8.05
CA ASP A 65 19.30 -11.63 7.68
C ASP A 65 18.46 -11.25 6.46
N THR A 66 18.17 -12.22 5.58
CA THR A 66 17.43 -11.95 4.33
C THR A 66 16.42 -13.05 4.03
N PRO A 67 15.29 -12.71 3.35
CA PRO A 67 14.31 -13.70 2.94
C PRO A 67 14.89 -14.70 1.93
N GLU A 68 15.90 -14.34 1.15
CA GLU A 68 16.58 -15.26 0.23
C GLU A 68 17.38 -16.34 0.98
N LYS A 69 18.05 -15.99 2.09
CA LYS A 69 18.72 -16.97 2.95
C LYS A 69 17.70 -17.91 3.61
N LEU A 70 16.57 -17.38 4.07
CA LEU A 70 15.48 -18.17 4.64
C LEU A 70 14.89 -19.12 3.58
N LEU A 71 14.62 -18.64 2.37
CA LEU A 71 14.11 -19.48 1.29
C LEU A 71 15.04 -20.66 0.97
N ALA A 72 16.36 -20.46 1.07
CA ALA A 72 17.34 -21.53 0.84
C ALA A 72 17.32 -22.64 1.91
N THR A 73 16.74 -22.40 3.08
CA THR A 73 16.60 -23.42 4.14
C THR A 73 15.27 -24.18 4.06
N ILE A 74 14.33 -23.70 3.25
CA ILE A 74 13.05 -24.38 3.02
C ILE A 74 13.30 -25.69 2.26
N PRO A 75 12.72 -26.83 2.70
CA PRO A 75 12.85 -28.10 2.00
C PRO A 75 12.44 -27.98 0.52
N PRO A 76 13.19 -28.54 -0.45
CA PRO A 76 12.91 -28.37 -1.88
C PRO A 76 11.51 -28.85 -2.33
N ASN A 77 10.92 -29.77 -1.59
CA ASN A 77 9.59 -30.35 -1.87
C ASN A 77 8.46 -29.69 -1.07
N TYR A 78 8.77 -28.62 -0.29
CA TYR A 78 7.75 -27.84 0.40
C TYR A 78 7.03 -26.93 -0.59
N ALA A 79 5.70 -26.95 -0.57
CA ALA A 79 4.87 -26.06 -1.37
C ALA A 79 3.93 -25.24 -0.47
N PRO A 80 4.00 -23.90 -0.51
CA PRO A 80 3.01 -23.04 0.13
C PRO A 80 1.59 -23.35 -0.36
N CYS A 81 0.62 -23.31 0.54
CA CYS A 81 -0.76 -23.70 0.24
C CYS A 81 -1.76 -22.74 0.87
N ALA A 82 -2.65 -22.20 0.03
CA ALA A 82 -3.75 -21.33 0.43
C ALA A 82 -5.12 -21.83 -0.08
N ASN A 83 -5.24 -23.13 -0.37
CA ASN A 83 -6.47 -23.72 -0.92
C ASN A 83 -7.69 -23.50 -0.02
N CYS A 84 -7.48 -23.45 1.29
CA CYS A 84 -8.53 -23.24 2.28
C CYS A 84 -8.84 -21.76 2.56
N LYS A 85 -8.37 -20.79 1.76
CA LYS A 85 -8.52 -19.34 2.03
C LYS A 85 -9.95 -18.85 2.34
N THR A 86 -10.98 -19.56 1.91
CA THR A 86 -12.40 -19.24 2.17
C THR A 86 -13.02 -20.06 3.31
N CYS A 87 -12.24 -20.91 3.99
CA CYS A 87 -12.69 -21.79 5.06
C CYS A 87 -12.35 -21.20 6.43
N ASP A 88 -13.25 -21.36 7.39
CA ASP A 88 -13.08 -20.92 8.79
C ASP A 88 -11.88 -21.57 9.50
N LYS A 89 -11.38 -22.69 8.97
CA LYS A 89 -10.21 -23.42 9.49
C LYS A 89 -8.88 -22.89 8.94
N CYS A 90 -8.90 -21.95 7.99
CA CYS A 90 -7.66 -21.37 7.47
C CYS A 90 -7.00 -20.50 8.54
N VAL A 91 -5.72 -20.76 8.79
CA VAL A 91 -4.87 -19.91 9.63
C VAL A 91 -3.87 -19.25 8.68
N PRO A 92 -4.24 -18.14 8.02
CA PRO A 92 -3.42 -17.55 6.97
C PRO A 92 -2.12 -16.99 7.55
N THR A 93 -1.04 -17.22 6.83
CA THR A 93 0.29 -16.68 7.06
C THR A 93 0.97 -16.48 5.70
N TRP A 94 2.30 -16.35 5.66
CA TRP A 94 3.05 -16.32 4.43
C TRP A 94 4.14 -17.39 4.37
N GLY A 95 4.45 -17.80 3.15
CA GLY A 95 5.65 -18.53 2.76
C GLY A 95 6.45 -17.70 1.77
N TYR A 96 7.50 -18.30 1.19
CA TYR A 96 8.32 -17.65 0.16
C TYR A 96 8.41 -18.51 -1.09
N GLU A 97 8.44 -17.84 -2.25
CA GLU A 97 8.77 -18.45 -3.54
C GLU A 97 9.91 -17.68 -4.21
N PRO A 98 10.78 -18.34 -4.98
CA PRO A 98 11.74 -17.64 -5.82
C PRO A 98 11.01 -16.95 -6.97
N HIS A 99 11.31 -15.68 -7.19
CA HIS A 99 10.78 -14.91 -8.29
C HIS A 99 11.90 -14.18 -9.03
N ASP A 100 12.01 -14.46 -10.32
CA ASP A 100 13.01 -13.83 -11.18
C ASP A 100 12.48 -12.50 -11.76
N VAL A 101 13.12 -11.40 -11.35
CA VAL A 101 12.79 -10.04 -11.79
C VAL A 101 13.75 -9.64 -12.90
N GLN A 102 13.22 -9.58 -14.11
CA GLN A 102 13.99 -9.30 -15.31
C GLN A 102 13.84 -7.83 -15.73
N TYR A 103 14.98 -7.17 -16.01
CA TYR A 103 14.96 -5.86 -16.66
C TYR A 103 14.52 -6.00 -18.11
N LYS A 104 13.46 -5.27 -18.48
CA LYS A 104 12.85 -5.36 -19.81
C LYS A 104 13.30 -4.28 -20.80
N GLY A 105 14.12 -3.32 -20.35
CA GLY A 105 14.59 -2.19 -21.15
C GLY A 105 13.50 -1.55 -22.04
N TRP A 106 13.89 -1.18 -23.26
CA TRP A 106 13.01 -0.57 -24.25
C TRP A 106 11.83 -1.46 -24.72
N GLN A 107 11.96 -2.79 -24.64
CA GLN A 107 10.89 -3.73 -25.03
C GLN A 107 9.68 -3.64 -24.08
N GLY A 108 9.93 -3.39 -22.78
CA GLY A 108 8.87 -3.12 -21.80
C GLY A 108 8.05 -1.86 -22.14
N LEU A 109 8.69 -0.81 -22.66
CA LEU A 109 8.04 0.44 -23.03
C LEU A 109 7.08 0.26 -24.22
N ASN A 110 7.47 -0.53 -25.22
CA ASN A 110 6.63 -0.82 -26.39
C ASN A 110 5.37 -1.61 -26.00
N THR A 111 5.53 -2.61 -25.12
CA THR A 111 4.40 -3.36 -24.56
C THR A 111 3.41 -2.43 -23.84
N HIS A 112 3.89 -1.42 -23.13
CA HIS A 112 3.02 -0.44 -22.48
C HIS A 112 2.31 0.50 -23.48
N LYS A 113 3.01 0.97 -24.53
CA LYS A 113 2.37 1.74 -25.60
C LYS A 113 1.22 0.94 -26.22
N ASP A 114 1.38 -0.36 -26.37
CA ASP A 114 0.34 -1.23 -26.92
C ASP A 114 -0.81 -1.48 -25.92
N ILE A 115 -0.53 -1.60 -24.62
CA ILE A 115 -1.58 -1.62 -23.57
C ILE A 115 -2.38 -0.31 -23.58
N SER A 116 -1.70 0.83 -23.74
CA SER A 116 -2.35 2.15 -23.83
C SER A 116 -3.21 2.27 -25.10
N LYS A 117 -2.71 1.81 -26.26
CA LYS A 117 -3.48 1.74 -27.52
C LYS A 117 -4.71 0.84 -27.40
N ARG A 118 -4.59 -0.32 -26.74
CA ARG A 118 -5.73 -1.25 -26.48
C ARG A 118 -6.85 -0.61 -25.66
N ARG A 119 -6.57 0.44 -24.88
CA ARG A 119 -7.59 1.20 -24.13
C ARG A 119 -8.33 2.23 -24.99
N ASN A 120 -8.03 2.30 -26.30
CA ASN A 120 -8.74 3.11 -27.29
C ASN A 120 -8.94 4.58 -26.87
N GLY A 121 -7.92 5.18 -26.23
CA GLY A 121 -7.97 6.57 -25.73
C GLY A 121 -8.84 6.79 -24.49
N LYS A 122 -9.51 5.77 -23.94
CA LYS A 122 -10.38 5.87 -22.75
C LYS A 122 -9.60 5.80 -21.42
N VAL A 123 -8.38 6.34 -21.38
CA VAL A 123 -7.61 6.40 -20.14
C VAL A 123 -8.28 7.42 -19.22
N ARG A 124 -9.05 6.95 -18.24
CA ARG A 124 -9.75 7.74 -17.20
C ARG A 124 -8.87 7.97 -15.98
N PHE A 125 -7.61 8.32 -16.24
CA PHE A 125 -6.62 8.63 -15.21
C PHE A 125 -5.91 9.91 -15.61
N ARG A 126 -5.73 10.81 -14.65
CA ARG A 126 -5.10 12.12 -14.82
C ARG A 126 -4.06 12.29 -13.73
N ILE A 127 -2.85 12.67 -14.12
CA ILE A 127 -1.81 13.12 -13.20
C ILE A 127 -1.62 14.61 -13.44
N LYS A 128 -1.67 15.40 -12.38
CA LYS A 128 -1.32 16.82 -12.38
C LYS A 128 -0.26 17.02 -11.30
N VAL A 129 0.83 17.69 -11.65
CA VAL A 129 1.95 17.94 -10.74
C VAL A 129 1.99 19.43 -10.45
N TYR A 130 2.08 19.76 -9.17
CA TYR A 130 2.12 21.13 -8.67
C TYR A 130 3.38 21.29 -7.82
N PRO A 131 4.11 22.42 -7.94
CA PRO A 131 5.17 22.73 -6.99
C PRO A 131 4.62 22.78 -5.55
N ASN A 132 5.47 22.46 -4.58
CA ASN A 132 5.10 22.48 -3.16
C ASN A 132 4.46 23.82 -2.78
N ASN A 133 3.43 23.77 -1.94
CA ASN A 133 2.74 24.96 -1.45
C ASN A 133 2.12 25.86 -2.54
N THR A 134 1.70 25.28 -3.68
CA THR A 134 0.95 26.01 -4.74
C THR A 134 -0.48 25.52 -4.94
N LEU A 135 -0.76 24.25 -4.64
CA LEU A 135 -2.08 23.65 -4.84
C LEU A 135 -2.98 23.90 -3.62
N THR A 136 -4.11 24.59 -3.82
CA THR A 136 -5.16 24.78 -2.79
C THR A 136 -6.32 23.81 -3.00
N THR A 137 -7.23 23.69 -2.03
CA THR A 137 -8.44 22.86 -2.19
C THR A 137 -9.40 23.45 -3.22
N SER A 138 -9.49 24.78 -3.32
CA SER A 138 -10.28 25.47 -4.35
C SER A 138 -9.75 25.18 -5.76
N GLU A 139 -8.43 25.12 -5.94
CA GLU A 139 -7.85 24.76 -7.23
C GLU A 139 -8.17 23.30 -7.60
N ILE A 140 -8.16 22.37 -6.64
CA ILE A 140 -8.60 20.98 -6.88
C ILE A 140 -10.08 20.95 -7.32
N GLU A 141 -10.96 21.71 -6.64
CA GLU A 141 -12.38 21.81 -7.02
C GLU A 141 -12.54 22.32 -8.46
N LYS A 142 -11.79 23.36 -8.83
CA LYS A 142 -11.76 23.89 -10.20
C LYS A 142 -11.29 22.83 -11.20
N GLN A 143 -10.27 22.04 -10.87
CA GLN A 143 -9.81 20.95 -11.75
C GLN A 143 -10.87 19.86 -11.93
N ILE A 144 -11.60 19.50 -10.87
CA ILE A 144 -12.72 18.54 -10.95
C ILE A 144 -13.83 19.10 -11.85
N ASN A 145 -14.18 20.39 -11.68
CA ASN A 145 -15.18 21.05 -12.51
C ASN A 145 -14.76 21.08 -13.98
N ASN A 146 -13.51 21.42 -14.28
CA ASN A 146 -12.97 21.38 -15.64
C ASN A 146 -13.05 19.98 -16.25
N CYS A 147 -12.69 18.94 -15.49
CA CYS A 147 -12.82 17.55 -15.94
C CYS A 147 -14.30 17.23 -16.30
N ALA A 148 -15.23 17.61 -15.43
CA ALA A 148 -16.64 17.31 -15.61
C ALA A 148 -17.27 18.09 -16.78
N GLU A 149 -16.97 19.38 -16.89
CA GLU A 149 -17.67 20.31 -17.77
C GLU A 149 -17.04 20.39 -19.15
N ILE A 150 -15.70 20.34 -19.23
CA ILE A 150 -14.93 20.46 -20.47
C ILE A 150 -14.60 19.07 -20.99
N GLU A 151 -13.97 18.22 -20.17
CA GLU A 151 -13.56 16.87 -20.59
C GLU A 151 -14.70 15.85 -20.58
N LYS A 152 -15.89 16.24 -20.08
CA LYS A 152 -17.06 15.35 -19.91
C LYS A 152 -16.74 14.07 -19.14
N TRP A 153 -15.88 14.21 -18.13
CA TRP A 153 -15.42 13.11 -17.29
C TRP A 153 -15.36 13.52 -15.82
N VAL A 154 -15.99 12.74 -14.94
CA VAL A 154 -15.98 12.98 -13.49
C VAL A 154 -15.05 11.97 -12.82
N PRO A 155 -14.08 12.40 -11.99
CA PRO A 155 -13.26 11.49 -11.22
C PRO A 155 -14.06 10.88 -10.06
N ASP A 156 -14.05 9.55 -9.96
CA ASP A 156 -14.60 8.85 -8.79
C ASP A 156 -13.72 9.02 -7.55
N ILE A 157 -12.40 9.12 -7.76
CA ILE A 157 -11.38 9.23 -6.71
C ILE A 157 -10.41 10.35 -7.10
N VAL A 158 -10.09 11.21 -6.13
CA VAL A 158 -9.02 12.20 -6.22
C VAL A 158 -7.97 11.84 -5.17
N ILE A 159 -6.78 11.50 -5.65
CA ILE A 159 -5.64 11.13 -4.81
C ILE A 159 -4.72 12.34 -4.67
N ILE A 160 -4.36 12.68 -3.43
CA ILE A 160 -3.50 13.82 -3.08
C ILE A 160 -2.26 13.28 -2.36
N ASP A 161 -1.08 13.61 -2.91
CA ASP A 161 0.22 13.26 -2.34
C ASP A 161 0.99 14.55 -2.02
N TYR A 162 1.00 15.05 -0.79
CA TYR A 162 0.18 14.69 0.37
C TYR A 162 -0.48 15.97 0.92
N ALA A 163 -1.63 15.87 1.59
CA ALA A 163 -2.41 17.05 2.00
C ALA A 163 -1.61 18.06 2.84
N ASP A 164 -0.72 17.58 3.71
CA ASP A 164 -0.04 18.47 4.67
C ASP A 164 0.91 19.49 3.99
N ILE A 165 1.32 19.28 2.72
CA ILE A 165 2.20 20.18 1.93
C ILE A 165 1.45 21.13 0.99
N MET A 166 0.11 21.05 0.95
CA MET A 166 -0.71 21.90 0.09
C MET A 166 -0.64 23.38 0.50
N ALA A 167 -0.95 24.27 -0.45
CA ALA A 167 -1.14 25.68 -0.13
C ALA A 167 -2.39 25.90 0.74
N TRP A 168 -2.38 26.99 1.49
CA TRP A 168 -3.57 27.51 2.17
C TRP A 168 -4.48 28.24 1.18
N GLU A 169 -5.76 28.38 1.52
CA GLU A 169 -6.67 29.16 0.68
C GLU A 169 -6.27 30.63 0.63
N VAL A 170 -6.55 31.27 -0.51
CA VAL A 170 -6.28 32.71 -0.68
C VAL A 170 -7.16 33.49 0.30
N GLY A 171 -6.52 34.35 1.09
CA GLY A 171 -7.21 35.12 2.13
C GLY A 171 -7.34 34.41 3.48
N ASP A 172 -6.73 33.23 3.66
CA ASP A 172 -6.60 32.61 4.98
C ASP A 172 -5.65 33.46 5.86
N THR A 173 -6.24 34.15 6.84
CA THR A 173 -5.53 35.02 7.79
C THR A 173 -5.17 34.34 9.10
N GLU A 174 -5.47 33.04 9.24
CA GLU A 174 -5.12 32.31 10.46
C GLU A 174 -3.61 32.39 10.72
N ARG A 175 -3.22 32.56 11.98
CA ARG A 175 -1.80 32.67 12.35
C ARG A 175 -1.24 31.37 12.89
N ASP A 176 -2.09 30.57 13.51
CA ASP A 176 -1.70 29.29 14.10
C ASP A 176 -1.77 28.17 13.06
N ASN A 177 -0.64 27.49 12.85
CA ASN A 177 -0.51 26.37 11.93
C ASN A 177 -1.50 25.24 12.21
N ARG A 178 -1.88 24.99 13.48
CA ARG A 178 -2.90 23.98 13.82
C ARG A 178 -4.29 24.38 13.35
N HIS A 179 -4.62 25.66 13.46
CA HIS A 179 -5.90 26.17 12.96
C HIS A 179 -5.97 26.10 11.44
N LYS A 180 -4.87 26.45 10.75
CA LYS A 180 -4.75 26.28 9.30
C LYS A 180 -4.93 24.82 8.88
N GLU A 181 -4.28 23.90 9.57
CA GLU A 181 -4.38 22.47 9.27
C GLU A 181 -5.81 21.96 9.42
N ASN A 182 -6.49 22.31 10.52
CA ASN A 182 -7.89 22.00 10.71
C ASN A 182 -8.78 22.58 9.59
N THR A 183 -8.53 23.82 9.15
CA THR A 183 -9.25 24.44 8.02
C THR A 183 -9.03 23.67 6.72
N ARG A 184 -7.79 23.27 6.42
CA ARG A 184 -7.46 22.45 5.24
C ARG A 184 -8.24 21.13 5.23
N TRP A 185 -8.26 20.40 6.34
CA TRP A 185 -8.98 19.13 6.43
C TRP A 185 -10.50 19.30 6.35
N LYS A 186 -11.05 20.38 6.93
CA LYS A 186 -12.46 20.76 6.73
C LYS A 186 -12.76 21.03 5.25
N ASN A 187 -11.89 21.73 4.55
CA ASN A 187 -12.07 22.04 3.14
C ASN A 187 -11.98 20.79 2.27
N LEU A 188 -11.05 19.86 2.55
CA LEU A 188 -11.00 18.56 1.89
C LEU A 188 -12.29 17.74 2.13
N ARG A 189 -12.84 17.79 3.35
CA ARG A 189 -14.13 17.15 3.65
C ARG A 189 -15.26 17.82 2.86
N LYS A 190 -15.32 19.15 2.82
CA LYS A 190 -16.27 19.90 1.98
C LYS A 190 -16.16 19.50 0.51
N LEU A 191 -14.94 19.35 -0.02
CA LEU A 191 -14.70 18.94 -1.39
C LEU A 191 -15.29 17.56 -1.70
N SER A 192 -15.15 16.60 -0.78
CA SER A 192 -15.78 15.26 -0.91
C SER A 192 -17.32 15.30 -0.91
N GLN A 193 -17.91 16.40 -0.44
CA GLN A 193 -19.36 16.62 -0.36
C GLN A 193 -19.86 17.58 -1.45
N SER A 194 -18.97 18.07 -2.32
CA SER A 194 -19.29 18.96 -3.44
C SER A 194 -20.22 18.29 -4.47
N LYS A 195 -20.64 19.05 -5.49
CA LYS A 195 -21.59 18.61 -6.54
C LYS A 195 -21.28 17.21 -7.10
N TYR A 196 -20.01 16.91 -7.35
CA TYR A 196 -19.57 15.65 -7.98
C TYR A 196 -19.20 14.55 -6.97
N ARG A 197 -19.11 14.87 -5.67
CA ARG A 197 -18.88 13.93 -4.56
C ARG A 197 -17.72 12.92 -4.76
N PRO A 198 -16.52 13.35 -5.18
CA PRO A 198 -15.41 12.43 -5.35
C PRO A 198 -14.95 11.86 -4.00
N CYS A 199 -14.44 10.63 -4.01
CA CYS A 199 -13.68 10.10 -2.89
C CYS A 199 -12.33 10.82 -2.81
N ILE A 200 -12.09 11.58 -1.74
CA ILE A 200 -10.80 12.23 -1.50
C ILE A 200 -9.93 11.26 -0.71
N LEU A 201 -8.81 10.85 -1.32
CA LEU A 201 -7.81 10.00 -0.69
C LEU A 201 -6.51 10.80 -0.56
N THR A 202 -5.98 10.90 0.66
CA THR A 202 -4.69 11.55 0.93
C THR A 202 -3.92 10.72 1.94
N VAL A 203 -2.60 10.93 1.97
CA VAL A 203 -1.73 10.48 3.05
C VAL A 203 -1.41 11.64 4.01
N THR A 204 -1.09 11.32 5.25
CA THR A 204 -0.60 12.27 6.28
C THR A 204 0.46 11.59 7.11
N GLN A 205 1.39 12.37 7.66
CA GLN A 205 2.51 11.83 8.43
C GLN A 205 2.06 11.46 9.86
N SER A 206 2.65 10.39 10.41
CA SER A 206 2.52 10.06 11.83
C SER A 206 3.35 11.01 12.69
N ASN A 207 2.95 11.17 13.94
CA ASN A 207 3.72 11.97 14.90
C ASN A 207 5.02 11.26 15.31
N ARG A 208 5.91 11.98 16.01
CA ARG A 208 7.22 11.43 16.43
C ARG A 208 7.11 10.15 17.27
N ALA A 209 6.10 10.08 18.13
CA ALA A 209 5.84 8.90 18.96
C ALA A 209 5.48 7.66 18.13
N GLY A 210 4.78 7.85 17.00
CA GLY A 210 4.40 6.77 16.10
C GLY A 210 5.59 6.09 15.40
N TYR A 211 6.75 6.75 15.26
CA TYR A 211 7.92 6.13 14.61
C TYR A 211 8.52 4.97 15.41
N ASN A 212 8.32 4.94 16.73
CA ASN A 212 8.85 3.89 17.60
C ASN A 212 7.83 2.78 17.89
N MET A 213 6.59 2.91 17.40
CA MET A 213 5.53 1.93 17.63
C MET A 213 5.51 0.90 16.51
N SER A 214 5.27 -0.37 16.86
CA SER A 214 5.09 -1.41 15.84
C SER A 214 3.83 -1.18 15.02
N SER A 215 2.80 -0.57 15.63
CA SER A 215 1.48 -0.39 15.05
C SER A 215 0.91 0.95 15.48
N LEU A 216 0.60 1.83 14.52
CA LEU A 216 -0.01 3.11 14.80
C LEU A 216 -1.45 2.93 15.31
N ASP A 217 -1.87 3.86 16.17
CA ASP A 217 -3.24 4.05 16.62
C ASP A 217 -3.75 5.48 16.31
N ALA A 218 -4.99 5.78 16.71
CA ALA A 218 -5.62 7.08 16.48
C ALA A 218 -4.97 8.24 17.26
N THR A 219 -4.05 7.98 18.19
CA THR A 219 -3.28 9.02 18.90
C THR A 219 -2.02 9.41 18.13
N ASN A 220 -1.58 8.63 17.14
CA ASN A 220 -0.33 8.86 16.41
C ASN A 220 -0.44 9.81 15.20
N VAL A 221 -1.43 10.70 15.18
CA VAL A 221 -1.63 11.68 14.10
C VAL A 221 -0.78 12.92 14.35
N ASN A 222 -0.02 13.38 13.35
CA ASN A 222 0.82 14.57 13.49
C ASN A 222 0.04 15.89 13.33
N GLU A 223 0.61 16.96 13.88
CA GLU A 223 0.14 18.37 13.85
C GLU A 223 -1.20 18.65 14.55
N ASP A 224 -2.27 17.95 14.15
CA ASP A 224 -3.62 18.18 14.66
C ASP A 224 -4.45 16.90 14.68
N ARG A 225 -4.93 16.49 15.85
CA ARG A 225 -5.82 15.33 16.00
C ARG A 225 -7.15 15.51 15.27
N ARG A 226 -7.61 16.77 15.08
CA ARG A 226 -8.87 17.11 14.40
C ARG A 226 -8.90 16.66 12.94
N LYS A 227 -7.77 16.28 12.34
CA LYS A 227 -7.73 15.58 11.05
C LYS A 227 -8.65 14.35 11.05
N LEU A 228 -8.64 13.58 12.14
CA LEU A 228 -9.50 12.41 12.32
C LEU A 228 -10.99 12.77 12.35
N ASP A 229 -11.31 13.93 12.93
CA ASP A 229 -12.68 14.44 13.08
C ASP A 229 -13.31 14.90 11.76
N HIS A 230 -12.52 15.01 10.69
CA HIS A 230 -13.02 15.34 9.34
C HIS A 230 -13.02 14.13 8.41
N ALA A 231 -12.10 13.19 8.62
CA ALA A 231 -12.01 11.97 7.82
C ALA A 231 -13.24 11.04 8.02
N THR A 232 -13.64 10.36 6.95
CA THR A 232 -14.68 9.32 6.98
C THR A 232 -14.11 7.96 7.36
N ALA A 233 -12.88 7.67 6.91
CA ALA A 233 -12.10 6.52 7.31
C ALA A 233 -10.62 6.89 7.35
N VAL A 234 -9.89 6.29 8.28
CA VAL A 234 -8.45 6.47 8.48
C VAL A 234 -7.82 5.10 8.65
N PHE A 235 -6.78 4.85 7.87
CA PHE A 235 -6.02 3.61 7.88
C PHE A 235 -4.56 3.91 8.20
N SER A 236 -3.95 3.08 9.02
CA SER A 236 -2.50 3.11 9.23
C SER A 236 -1.80 2.30 8.16
N LEU A 237 -0.56 2.67 7.85
CA LEU A 237 0.40 1.80 7.18
C LEU A 237 1.56 1.60 8.15
N ASN A 238 1.73 0.38 8.64
CA ASN A 238 2.70 -0.01 9.64
C ASN A 238 3.70 -0.99 9.02
N GLN A 239 4.98 -0.78 9.29
CA GLN A 239 6.03 -1.66 8.80
C GLN A 239 7.27 -1.49 9.68
N THR A 240 7.70 -2.54 10.37
CA THR A 240 8.99 -2.54 11.08
C THR A 240 10.15 -2.68 10.08
N PRO A 241 11.40 -2.34 10.47
CA PRO A 241 12.57 -2.57 9.62
C PRO A 241 12.68 -4.02 9.14
N LEU A 242 12.47 -4.98 10.04
CA LEU A 242 12.48 -6.41 9.70
C LEU A 242 11.35 -6.76 8.73
N GLU A 243 10.13 -6.26 8.96
CA GLU A 243 9.02 -6.49 8.03
C GLU A 243 9.33 -5.93 6.63
N LYS A 244 9.99 -4.77 6.55
CA LYS A 244 10.41 -4.16 5.28
C LYS A 244 11.40 -5.05 4.53
N GLU A 245 12.41 -5.58 5.21
CA GLU A 245 13.39 -6.51 4.63
C GLU A 245 12.72 -7.78 4.11
N TYR A 246 11.72 -8.27 4.85
CA TYR A 246 10.94 -9.46 4.49
C TYR A 246 9.76 -9.19 3.55
N ARG A 247 9.62 -7.95 3.04
CA ARG A 247 8.58 -7.51 2.10
C ARG A 247 7.15 -7.67 2.64
N ILE A 248 6.99 -7.47 3.93
CA ILE A 248 5.73 -7.49 4.66
C ILE A 248 5.38 -6.05 5.06
N ALA A 249 4.12 -5.67 4.94
CA ALA A 249 3.57 -4.47 5.56
C ALA A 249 2.23 -4.79 6.21
N ARG A 250 1.74 -3.87 7.03
CA ARG A 250 0.49 -4.05 7.77
C ARG A 250 -0.36 -2.81 7.66
N THR A 251 -1.66 -2.98 7.55
CA THR A 251 -2.60 -1.87 7.60
C THR A 251 -3.73 -2.17 8.56
N ALA A 252 -4.10 -1.18 9.38
CA ALA A 252 -5.21 -1.29 10.30
C ALA A 252 -6.17 -0.13 10.09
N CYS A 253 -7.46 -0.41 10.26
CA CYS A 253 -8.46 0.65 10.30
C CYS A 253 -8.40 1.33 11.68
N LEU A 254 -7.98 2.59 11.70
CA LEU A 254 -7.90 3.38 12.93
C LEU A 254 -9.26 4.00 13.28
N LEU A 255 -9.97 4.44 12.24
CA LEU A 255 -11.28 5.06 12.35
C LEU A 255 -12.09 4.78 11.09
N ALA A 256 -13.37 4.48 11.24
CA ALA A 256 -14.33 4.45 10.13
C ALA A 256 -15.70 4.86 10.65
N ARG A 257 -16.34 5.83 9.99
CA ARG A 257 -17.70 6.23 10.36
C ARG A 257 -18.69 5.19 9.86
N GLY A 258 -19.63 4.78 10.73
CA GLY A 258 -20.71 3.84 10.37
C GLY A 258 -20.33 2.35 10.39
N LYS A 259 -19.08 1.99 10.74
CA LYS A 259 -18.67 0.62 11.02
C LYS A 259 -17.71 0.63 12.21
N SER A 260 -17.84 -0.32 13.13
CA SER A 260 -16.87 -0.47 14.23
C SER A 260 -15.52 -0.87 13.65
N ALA A 261 -14.55 0.06 13.67
CA ALA A 261 -13.15 -0.25 13.39
C ALA A 261 -12.66 -1.21 14.49
N SER A 262 -12.27 -2.42 14.11
CA SER A 262 -11.75 -3.39 15.08
C SER A 262 -10.32 -3.02 15.42
N SER A 263 -10.08 -2.56 16.64
CA SER A 263 -8.75 -2.26 17.17
C SER A 263 -7.82 -3.48 17.16
N HIS A 264 -8.38 -4.69 17.24
CA HIS A 264 -7.69 -5.97 17.33
C HIS A 264 -7.39 -6.63 15.99
N LYS A 265 -7.85 -6.08 14.87
CA LYS A 265 -7.60 -6.65 13.53
C LYS A 265 -6.72 -5.74 12.70
N GLU A 266 -5.85 -6.36 11.92
CA GLU A 266 -5.04 -5.73 10.90
C GLU A 266 -5.07 -6.60 9.63
N VAL A 267 -4.65 -6.03 8.51
CA VAL A 267 -4.43 -6.73 7.26
C VAL A 267 -2.94 -6.77 7.02
N ILE A 268 -2.42 -7.97 6.75
CA ILE A 268 -1.05 -8.18 6.31
C ILE A 268 -1.01 -8.04 4.80
N LEU A 269 -0.05 -7.27 4.31
CA LEU A 269 0.22 -7.01 2.91
C LEU A 269 1.52 -7.74 2.54
N LEU A 270 1.44 -8.60 1.54
CA LEU A 270 2.61 -9.26 0.95
C LEU A 270 3.07 -8.43 -0.24
N GLN A 271 4.34 -8.04 -0.28
CA GLN A 271 4.83 -7.00 -1.20
C GLN A 271 5.94 -7.52 -2.10
N ALA A 272 6.18 -6.81 -3.20
CA ALA A 272 7.25 -7.13 -4.14
C ALA A 272 7.71 -5.87 -4.88
N TYR A 273 8.48 -5.06 -4.16
CA TYR A 273 8.92 -3.74 -4.63
C TYR A 273 9.81 -3.81 -5.86
N GLU A 274 10.61 -4.86 -6.00
CA GLU A 274 11.53 -5.06 -7.12
C GLU A 274 10.73 -5.26 -8.42
N SER A 275 9.60 -5.97 -8.38
CA SER A 275 8.64 -6.09 -9.49
C SER A 275 7.73 -4.86 -9.67
N GLY A 276 7.84 -3.84 -8.81
CA GLY A 276 6.96 -2.66 -8.83
C GLY A 276 5.56 -2.91 -8.26
N LYS A 277 5.33 -4.02 -7.55
CA LYS A 277 4.04 -4.34 -6.93
C LYS A 277 4.04 -3.99 -5.45
N PHE A 278 3.21 -3.01 -5.09
CA PHE A 278 3.01 -2.62 -3.70
C PHE A 278 2.28 -3.70 -2.88
N VAL A 279 1.34 -4.43 -3.50
CA VAL A 279 0.61 -5.56 -2.89
C VAL A 279 0.50 -6.69 -3.91
N ARG A 280 1.00 -7.87 -3.56
CA ARG A 280 0.79 -9.14 -4.28
C ARG A 280 -0.42 -9.89 -3.75
N ASP A 281 -0.50 -10.00 -2.43
CA ASP A 281 -1.61 -10.64 -1.72
C ASP A 281 -1.83 -9.98 -0.36
N SER A 282 -2.94 -10.27 0.29
CA SER A 282 -3.21 -9.81 1.64
C SER A 282 -4.19 -10.70 2.40
N PHE A 283 -4.07 -10.71 3.73
CA PHE A 283 -4.97 -11.47 4.59
C PHE A 283 -5.21 -10.79 5.94
N TRP A 284 -6.35 -11.09 6.56
CA TRP A 284 -6.70 -10.58 7.88
C TRP A 284 -5.94 -11.32 8.99
N ARG A 285 -5.45 -10.57 9.97
CA ARG A 285 -4.78 -11.11 11.16
C ARG A 285 -5.28 -10.40 12.42
N ARG A 286 -5.28 -11.10 13.56
CA ARG A 286 -5.44 -10.46 14.87
C ARG A 286 -4.11 -9.84 15.27
N LYS A 287 -4.12 -8.61 15.78
CA LYS A 287 -2.92 -7.96 16.32
C LYS A 287 -2.39 -8.80 17.48
N LYS A 288 -1.07 -8.99 17.55
CA LYS A 288 -0.41 -9.58 18.73
C LYS A 288 -0.52 -8.54 19.85
N GLU A 289 -1.01 -8.94 21.02
CA GLU A 289 -1.03 -8.06 22.20
C GLU A 289 0.43 -7.78 22.59
N GLU A 290 0.87 -6.53 22.48
CA GLU A 290 2.12 -6.12 23.10
C GLU A 290 1.89 -6.15 24.61
N LYS A 291 2.52 -7.09 25.30
CA LYS A 291 2.60 -7.02 26.76
C LYS A 291 3.37 -5.75 27.10
N VAL A 292 2.65 -4.78 27.66
CA VAL A 292 3.20 -3.56 28.25
C VAL A 292 4.16 -3.92 29.38
#